data_AF-A0A2V5SL30-F1
#
_entry.id   AF-A0A2V5SL30-F1
#
_cell.length_a   1.000
_cell.length_b   1.000
_cell.length_c   1.000
_cell.angle_alpha   90.00
_cell.angle_beta   90.00
_cell.angle_gamma   90.00
#
_symmetry.space_group_name_H-M   'P 1'
#
loop_
_entity.id
_entity.type
_entity.pdbx_description
1 polymer ?
#
loop_
_entity_poly.entity_id
_entity_poly.type
_entity_poly.pdbx_seq_one_letter_code
_entity_poly.pdbx_strand_id
1 'polypeptide(L)'
;MKIVRMSLFVASAFCVTHFCPSLAAEEIKYPSPDGRFALRITAPQEGAGRKVDLIETSGKILVDLGKLYIEPETSLREETILVWSADSKWAAYATRGPGYRSGNTTIYYWNDVAFEEVRLPANLPEPKMDTSKVKLKGYAVEPVRWLKPGELELSNELSGFGRDDGKKYTAKIVITVQLTAPHASVKKVGKTKTEVDE
;
A
#
# COMPACT_ATOMS: atom_id res chain seq x y z
N MET A 1 6.48 -29.83 68.37
CA MET A 1 5.64 -29.92 67.17
C MET A 1 6.38 -29.29 65.99
N LYS A 2 6.95 -30.09 65.10
CA LYS A 2 7.42 -29.70 63.75
C LYS A 2 7.58 -30.99 62.94
N ILE A 3 6.83 -31.06 61.85
CA ILE A 3 6.70 -32.16 60.91
C ILE A 3 7.69 -31.93 59.77
N VAL A 4 8.41 -32.97 59.37
CA VAL A 4 8.91 -33.10 57.99
C VAL A 4 8.83 -34.57 57.60
N ARG A 5 7.90 -34.91 56.71
CA ARG A 5 8.05 -36.07 55.82
C ARG A 5 7.72 -35.62 54.41
N MET A 6 8.76 -35.66 53.60
CA MET A 6 8.79 -35.32 52.18
C MET A 6 8.34 -36.56 51.41
N SER A 7 7.28 -36.43 50.60
CA SER A 7 6.84 -37.47 49.68
C SER A 7 6.82 -36.90 48.26
N LEU A 8 7.65 -37.52 47.42
CA LEU A 8 7.72 -37.34 45.98
C LEU A 8 6.37 -37.72 45.33
N PHE A 9 5.87 -36.89 44.41
CA PHE A 9 4.89 -37.31 43.42
C PHE A 9 5.42 -37.02 42.02
N VAL A 10 5.56 -38.09 41.25
CA VAL A 10 5.86 -38.08 39.82
C VAL A 10 4.55 -37.87 39.07
N ALA A 11 4.44 -36.80 38.30
CA ALA A 11 3.32 -36.56 37.39
C ALA A 11 3.80 -36.71 35.95
N SER A 12 3.34 -37.78 35.30
CA SER A 12 3.48 -38.03 33.87
C SER A 12 2.61 -37.05 33.09
N ALA A 13 3.23 -36.14 32.33
CA ALA A 13 2.53 -35.22 31.45
C ALA A 13 2.49 -35.81 30.03
N PHE A 14 1.28 -36.16 29.57
CA PHE A 14 0.99 -36.52 28.19
C PHE A 14 1.33 -35.34 27.27
N CYS A 15 2.35 -35.51 26.42
CA CYS A 15 2.66 -34.59 25.33
C CYS A 15 1.57 -34.72 24.26
N VAL A 16 0.53 -33.89 24.31
CA VAL A 16 -0.38 -33.70 23.18
C VAL A 16 0.33 -32.77 22.19
N THR A 17 1.03 -33.34 21.23
CA THR A 17 1.50 -32.61 20.05
C THR A 17 0.29 -32.23 19.22
N HIS A 18 -0.28 -31.06 19.48
CA HIS A 18 -1.20 -30.42 18.54
C HIS A 18 -0.39 -30.10 17.27
N PHE A 19 -0.54 -30.95 16.25
CA PHE A 19 -0.26 -30.60 14.88
C PHE A 19 -1.11 -29.37 14.56
N CYS A 20 -0.49 -28.19 14.57
CA CYS A 20 -1.12 -26.96 14.11
C CYS A 20 -1.01 -26.99 12.58
N PRO A 21 -2.11 -27.20 11.82
CA PRO A 21 -2.04 -26.99 10.38
C PRO A 21 -1.67 -25.53 10.17
N SER A 22 -0.63 -25.27 9.37
CA SER A 22 -0.23 -23.91 9.00
C SER A 22 -1.40 -23.25 8.26
N LEU A 23 -2.23 -22.52 9.00
CA LEU A 23 -3.23 -21.61 8.47
C LEU A 23 -2.49 -20.67 7.52
N ALA A 24 -2.95 -20.59 6.28
CA ALA A 24 -2.45 -19.64 5.30
C ALA A 24 -2.44 -18.24 5.94
N ALA A 25 -1.26 -17.65 6.09
CA ALA A 25 -1.05 -16.48 6.93
C ALA A 25 -1.83 -15.27 6.42
N GLU A 26 -2.74 -14.75 7.24
CA GLU A 26 -3.34 -13.43 7.09
C GLU A 26 -2.39 -12.37 7.65
N GLU A 27 -2.24 -11.26 6.93
CA GLU A 27 -1.36 -10.16 7.34
C GLU A 27 -2.15 -8.86 7.44
N ILE A 28 -2.25 -8.30 8.65
CA ILE A 28 -2.84 -6.97 8.89
C ILE A 28 -1.70 -5.95 8.93
N LYS A 29 -1.76 -4.94 8.06
CA LYS A 29 -0.76 -3.87 7.92
C LYS A 29 -1.41 -2.50 8.04
N TYR A 30 -0.55 -1.50 8.26
CA TYR A 30 -0.90 -0.09 8.14
C TYR A 30 -2.16 0.28 8.95
N PRO A 31 -2.16 0.12 10.29
CA PRO A 31 -3.29 0.56 11.10
C PRO A 31 -3.47 2.08 10.97
N SER A 32 -4.72 2.54 11.00
CA SER A 32 -5.03 3.96 11.14
C SER A 32 -4.46 4.50 12.46
N PRO A 33 -4.16 5.80 12.56
CA PRO A 33 -3.66 6.40 13.80
C PRO A 33 -4.52 6.15 15.03
N ASP A 34 -5.84 6.05 14.86
CA ASP A 34 -6.80 5.73 15.93
C ASP A 34 -7.01 4.22 16.16
N GLY A 35 -6.35 3.36 15.37
CA GLY A 35 -6.41 1.90 15.46
C GLY A 35 -7.73 1.27 15.06
N ARG A 36 -8.70 2.03 14.50
CA ARG A 36 -10.01 1.50 14.12
C ARG A 36 -10.01 0.80 12.77
N PHE A 37 -9.09 1.17 11.88
CA PHE A 37 -9.03 0.66 10.51
C PHE A 37 -7.65 0.11 10.19
N ALA A 38 -7.56 -0.79 9.21
CA ALA A 38 -6.29 -1.33 8.73
C ALA A 38 -6.40 -1.87 7.31
N LEU A 39 -5.26 -2.13 6.70
CA LEU A 39 -5.16 -2.92 5.47
C LEU A 39 -5.03 -4.39 5.83
N ARG A 40 -5.85 -5.25 5.23
CA ARG A 40 -5.67 -6.71 5.32
C ARG A 40 -5.20 -7.26 3.99
N ILE A 41 -4.17 -8.10 4.04
CA ILE A 41 -3.68 -8.87 2.90
C ILE A 41 -3.88 -10.35 3.22
N THR A 42 -4.72 -11.01 2.44
CA THR A 42 -5.02 -12.43 2.61
C THR A 42 -4.21 -13.25 1.61
N ALA A 43 -3.64 -14.35 2.10
CA ALA A 43 -2.94 -15.32 1.26
C ALA A 43 -3.82 -15.77 0.08
N PRO A 44 -3.21 -16.04 -1.08
CA PRO A 44 -3.97 -16.48 -2.24
C PRO A 44 -4.64 -17.83 -1.95
N GLN A 45 -5.90 -17.98 -2.38
CA GLN A 45 -6.44 -19.31 -2.63
C GLN A 45 -5.77 -19.86 -3.90
N GLU A 46 -5.65 -21.19 -4.04
CA GLU A 46 -4.92 -21.82 -5.14
C GLU A 46 -5.25 -21.17 -6.50
N GLY A 47 -4.21 -20.71 -7.21
CA GLY A 47 -4.33 -20.09 -8.54
C GLY A 47 -4.76 -18.61 -8.56
N ALA A 48 -4.99 -17.95 -7.41
CA ALA A 48 -5.39 -16.53 -7.34
C ALA A 48 -4.27 -15.59 -6.85
N GLY A 49 -4.39 -14.29 -7.12
CA GLY A 49 -3.59 -13.24 -6.49
C GLY A 49 -3.97 -13.02 -5.01
N ARG A 50 -3.11 -12.34 -4.24
CA ARG A 50 -3.40 -11.97 -2.84
C ARG A 50 -4.53 -10.95 -2.79
N LYS A 51 -5.58 -11.22 -2.01
CA LYS A 51 -6.69 -10.27 -1.82
C LYS A 51 -6.27 -9.17 -0.86
N VAL A 52 -6.69 -7.93 -1.15
CA VAL A 52 -6.44 -6.75 -0.32
C VAL A 52 -7.78 -6.10 0.05
N ASP A 53 -7.98 -5.85 1.32
CA ASP A 53 -9.17 -5.18 1.84
C ASP A 53 -8.77 -4.00 2.75
N LEU A 54 -9.56 -2.93 2.72
CA LEU A 54 -9.62 -1.97 3.82
C LEU A 54 -10.67 -2.47 4.81
N ILE A 55 -10.28 -2.63 6.07
CA ILE A 55 -11.12 -3.25 7.09
C ILE A 55 -11.26 -2.36 8.33
N GLU A 56 -12.32 -2.57 9.11
CA GLU A 56 -12.30 -2.30 10.54
C GLU A 56 -11.39 -3.34 11.22
N THR A 57 -10.69 -2.96 12.30
CA THR A 57 -9.83 -3.90 13.04
C THR A 57 -10.60 -5.05 13.72
N SER A 58 -11.93 -4.97 13.78
CA SER A 58 -12.84 -6.08 14.11
C SER A 58 -12.86 -7.20 13.05
N GLY A 59 -12.32 -6.95 11.84
CA GLY A 59 -12.30 -7.88 10.71
C GLY A 59 -13.38 -7.61 9.64
N LYS A 60 -14.29 -6.68 9.89
CA LYS A 60 -15.33 -6.27 8.93
C LYS A 60 -14.70 -5.57 7.72
N ILE A 61 -15.03 -6.05 6.52
CA ILE A 61 -14.59 -5.43 5.26
C ILE A 61 -15.36 -4.12 5.05
N LEU A 62 -14.62 -3.04 4.80
CA LEU A 62 -15.17 -1.73 4.46
C LEU A 62 -15.02 -1.43 2.96
N VAL A 63 -13.88 -1.80 2.37
CA VAL A 63 -13.61 -1.65 0.93
C VAL A 63 -12.86 -2.88 0.43
N ASP A 64 -13.35 -3.48 -0.67
CA ASP A 64 -12.58 -4.47 -1.44
C ASP A 64 -11.63 -3.72 -2.38
N LEU A 65 -10.32 -3.81 -2.12
CA LEU A 65 -9.28 -3.15 -2.91
C LEU A 65 -8.77 -4.03 -4.06
N GLY A 66 -9.37 -5.21 -4.24
CA GLY A 66 -9.07 -6.14 -5.32
C GLY A 66 -7.98 -7.16 -4.97
N LYS A 67 -7.27 -7.61 -6.01
CA LYS A 67 -6.20 -8.61 -5.91
C LYS A 67 -4.91 -8.03 -6.45
N LEU A 68 -3.81 -8.27 -5.73
CA LEU A 68 -2.48 -7.92 -6.21
C LEU A 68 -2.10 -8.75 -7.43
N TYR A 69 -1.62 -8.08 -8.46
CA TYR A 69 -1.05 -8.73 -9.62
C TYR A 69 0.23 -9.48 -9.22
N ILE A 70 0.37 -10.67 -9.79
CA ILE A 70 1.56 -11.51 -9.68
C ILE A 70 2.02 -11.78 -11.11
N GLU A 71 3.24 -11.37 -11.43
CA GLU A 71 3.84 -11.62 -12.74
C GLU A 71 4.09 -13.12 -12.90
N PRO A 72 3.48 -13.79 -13.90
CA PRO A 72 3.53 -15.26 -14.00
C PRO A 72 4.94 -15.83 -14.15
N GLU A 73 5.82 -15.13 -14.86
CA GLU A 73 7.16 -15.61 -15.20
C GLU A 73 8.17 -15.45 -14.07
N THR A 74 8.03 -14.40 -13.27
CA THR A 74 9.03 -14.00 -12.26
C THR A 74 8.53 -14.22 -10.83
N SER A 75 7.23 -14.47 -10.65
CA SER A 75 6.55 -14.45 -9.35
C SER A 75 6.69 -13.12 -8.57
N LEU A 76 7.14 -12.05 -9.24
CA LEU A 76 7.16 -10.71 -8.67
C LEU A 76 5.73 -10.23 -8.45
N ARG A 77 5.53 -9.50 -7.35
CA ARG A 77 4.21 -9.11 -6.89
C ARG A 77 4.11 -7.60 -6.86
N GLU A 78 2.90 -7.10 -7.01
CA GLU A 78 2.62 -5.73 -6.64
C GLU A 78 2.90 -5.48 -5.16
N GLU A 79 3.47 -4.32 -4.88
CA GLU A 79 3.62 -3.79 -3.52
C GLU A 79 2.44 -2.89 -3.19
N THR A 80 1.98 -2.91 -1.94
CA THR A 80 0.90 -2.02 -1.46
C THR A 80 1.47 -0.88 -0.64
N ILE A 81 0.95 0.31 -0.90
CA ILE A 81 1.21 1.52 -0.15
C ILE A 81 -0.12 1.99 0.42
N LEU A 82 -0.18 2.22 1.73
CA LEU A 82 -1.31 2.87 2.38
C LEU A 82 -0.80 3.98 3.29
N VAL A 83 -1.32 5.19 3.09
CA VAL A 83 -0.95 6.36 3.90
C VAL A 83 -2.20 6.95 4.54
N TRP A 84 -2.20 7.00 5.87
CA TRP A 84 -3.29 7.55 6.67
C TRP A 84 -3.08 9.01 7.02
N SER A 85 -4.17 9.77 6.99
CA SER A 85 -4.23 11.09 7.61
C SER A 85 -4.24 10.97 9.13
N ALA A 86 -3.74 12.01 9.81
CA ALA A 86 -3.61 12.01 11.27
C ALA A 86 -4.95 11.86 12.02
N ASP A 87 -6.06 12.29 11.43
CA ASP A 87 -7.41 12.19 12.01
C ASP A 87 -8.09 10.85 11.70
N SER A 88 -7.40 9.93 11.01
CA SER A 88 -7.93 8.63 10.58
C SER A 88 -9.17 8.71 9.68
N LYS A 89 -9.52 9.90 9.16
CA LYS A 89 -10.68 10.07 8.27
C LYS A 89 -10.34 9.90 6.80
N TRP A 90 -9.06 9.93 6.46
CA TRP A 90 -8.60 9.77 5.09
C TRP A 90 -7.52 8.71 4.95
N ALA A 91 -7.64 7.92 3.88
CA ALA A 91 -6.66 6.93 3.46
C ALA A 91 -6.33 7.13 1.98
N ALA A 92 -5.05 7.08 1.63
CA ALA A 92 -4.61 7.00 0.24
C ALA A 92 -3.93 5.65 0.01
N TYR A 93 -4.48 4.86 -0.88
CA TYR A 93 -4.02 3.52 -1.22
C TYR A 93 -3.42 3.52 -2.63
N ALA A 94 -2.29 2.85 -2.81
CA ALA A 94 -1.72 2.60 -4.13
C ALA A 94 -1.14 1.19 -4.21
N THR A 95 -1.06 0.69 -5.45
CA THR A 95 -0.24 -0.45 -5.79
C THR A 95 0.94 -0.01 -6.64
N ARG A 96 2.07 -0.69 -6.50
CA ARG A 96 3.23 -0.56 -7.39
C ARG A 96 3.48 -1.87 -8.10
N GLY A 97 3.44 -1.83 -9.43
CA GLY A 97 3.74 -2.96 -10.31
C GLY A 97 5.18 -3.48 -10.16
N PRO A 98 5.42 -4.77 -10.47
CA PRO A 98 6.76 -5.35 -10.56
C PRO A 98 7.72 -4.47 -11.37
N GLY A 99 8.93 -4.27 -10.83
CA GLY A 99 9.94 -3.40 -11.44
C GLY A 99 9.59 -1.91 -11.41
N TYR A 100 8.66 -1.49 -10.54
CA TYR A 100 8.28 -0.10 -10.30
C TYR A 100 7.70 0.63 -11.54
N ARG A 101 7.15 -0.13 -12.49
CA ARG A 101 6.75 0.37 -13.82
C ARG A 101 5.35 0.98 -13.88
N SER A 102 4.46 0.60 -12.98
CA SER A 102 3.10 1.12 -12.92
C SER A 102 2.69 1.40 -11.49
N GLY A 103 1.84 2.40 -11.28
CA GLY A 103 1.19 2.60 -10.01
C GLY A 103 0.05 3.59 -10.10
N ASN A 104 -1.06 3.28 -9.44
CA ASN A 104 -2.22 4.16 -9.36
C ASN A 104 -2.60 4.37 -7.89
N THR A 105 -3.05 5.58 -7.57
CA THR A 105 -3.50 5.95 -6.23
C THR A 105 -5.01 6.16 -6.22
N THR A 106 -5.68 5.49 -5.29
CA THR A 106 -7.08 5.74 -4.94
C THR A 106 -7.17 6.35 -3.54
N ILE A 107 -8.03 7.34 -3.37
CA ILE A 107 -8.21 8.05 -2.10
C ILE A 107 -9.58 7.71 -1.54
N TYR A 108 -9.65 7.48 -0.24
CA TYR A 108 -10.88 7.19 0.48
C TYR A 108 -11.10 8.16 1.62
N TYR A 109 -12.35 8.59 1.80
CA TYR A 109 -12.80 9.44 2.91
C TYR A 109 -13.84 8.70 3.76
N TRP A 110 -13.64 8.69 5.07
CA TRP A 110 -14.57 8.14 6.04
C TRP A 110 -15.64 9.18 6.40
N ASN A 111 -16.88 8.93 5.97
CA ASN A 111 -18.02 9.81 6.22
C ASN A 111 -18.78 9.50 7.54
N ASP A 112 -18.14 8.78 8.47
CA ASP A 112 -18.72 8.26 9.71
C ASP A 112 -19.66 7.04 9.55
N VAL A 113 -19.89 6.58 8.32
CA VAL A 113 -20.68 5.37 7.99
C VAL A 113 -19.89 4.39 7.12
N ALA A 114 -19.22 4.90 6.09
CA ALA A 114 -18.47 4.12 5.10
C ALA A 114 -17.28 4.92 4.57
N PHE A 115 -16.35 4.22 3.92
CA PHE A 115 -15.32 4.85 3.10
C PHE A 115 -15.88 5.12 1.69
N GLU A 116 -15.81 6.37 1.26
CA GLU A 116 -16.17 6.80 -0.08
C GLU A 116 -14.92 7.14 -0.89
N GLU A 117 -14.90 6.73 -2.15
CA GLU A 117 -13.81 7.07 -3.06
C GLU A 117 -13.85 8.56 -3.45
N VAL A 118 -12.69 9.22 -3.35
CA VAL A 118 -12.49 10.61 -3.74
C VAL A 118 -11.72 10.65 -5.04
N ARG A 119 -12.33 11.24 -6.07
CA ARG A 119 -11.78 11.24 -7.43
C ARG A 119 -10.65 12.26 -7.53
N LEU A 120 -9.48 11.78 -7.93
CA LEU A 120 -8.39 12.63 -8.37
C LEU A 120 -8.75 13.34 -9.70
N PRO A 121 -8.14 14.50 -9.99
CA PRO A 121 -8.30 15.14 -11.29
C PRO A 121 -7.91 14.18 -12.41
N ALA A 122 -8.72 14.11 -13.48
CA ALA A 122 -8.47 13.21 -14.60
C ALA A 122 -7.09 13.42 -15.25
N ASN A 123 -6.62 14.67 -15.27
CA ASN A 123 -5.31 15.06 -15.78
C ASN A 123 -4.45 15.54 -14.61
N LEU A 124 -3.73 14.63 -13.96
CA LEU A 124 -2.68 15.02 -13.03
C LEU A 124 -1.47 15.57 -13.81
N PRO A 125 -0.82 16.62 -13.30
CA PRO A 125 0.45 17.08 -13.83
C PRO A 125 1.45 15.92 -13.91
N GLU A 126 2.26 15.90 -14.97
CA GLU A 126 3.30 14.88 -15.18
C GLU A 126 4.70 15.49 -15.14
N PRO A 127 5.72 14.74 -14.72
CA PRO A 127 7.10 15.19 -14.80
C PRO A 127 7.54 15.36 -16.26
N LYS A 128 8.44 16.31 -16.53
CA LYS A 128 9.01 16.50 -17.87
C LYS A 128 10.14 15.50 -18.11
N MET A 129 10.06 14.78 -19.22
CA MET A 129 11.14 13.88 -19.68
C MET A 129 11.33 14.05 -21.19
N ASP A 130 12.59 14.11 -21.64
CA ASP A 130 12.92 14.21 -23.06
C ASP A 130 12.73 12.85 -23.76
N THR A 131 11.57 12.65 -24.38
CA THR A 131 11.20 11.41 -25.05
C THR A 131 11.96 11.15 -26.36
N SER A 132 12.66 12.17 -26.88
CA SER A 132 13.58 11.99 -28.01
C SER A 132 14.81 11.18 -27.61
N LYS A 133 15.26 11.33 -26.35
CA LYS A 133 16.41 10.61 -25.78
C LYS A 133 16.01 9.39 -24.97
N VAL A 134 14.83 9.41 -24.34
CA VAL A 134 14.38 8.35 -23.44
C VAL A 134 13.16 7.62 -24.02
N LYS A 135 13.23 6.29 -24.09
CA LYS A 135 12.08 5.43 -24.37
C LYS A 135 11.32 5.17 -23.07
N LEU A 136 10.14 5.77 -22.93
CA LEU A 136 9.27 5.59 -21.76
C LEU A 136 8.90 4.10 -21.58
N LYS A 137 8.87 3.68 -20.31
CA LYS A 137 8.56 2.31 -19.89
C LYS A 137 7.60 2.23 -18.72
N GLY A 138 7.51 3.26 -17.90
CA GLY A 138 6.68 3.22 -16.72
C GLY A 138 6.16 4.59 -16.28
N TYR A 139 5.05 4.54 -15.57
CA TYR A 139 4.35 5.68 -14.99
C TYR A 139 3.73 5.26 -13.66
N ALA A 140 3.98 6.01 -12.58
CA ALA A 140 3.41 5.71 -11.27
C ALA A 140 2.99 6.98 -10.54
N VAL A 141 1.76 6.96 -10.00
CA VAL A 141 1.30 7.95 -9.02
C VAL A 141 1.15 7.26 -7.68
N GLU A 142 1.81 7.82 -6.66
CA GLU A 142 1.84 7.26 -5.31
C GLU A 142 1.53 8.30 -4.25
N PRO A 143 0.87 7.92 -3.14
CA PRO A 143 0.74 8.78 -1.99
C PRO A 143 2.08 8.86 -1.25
N VAL A 144 2.50 10.07 -0.91
CA VAL A 144 3.72 10.31 -0.11
C VAL A 144 3.35 10.48 1.35
N ARG A 145 2.51 11.49 1.65
CA ARG A 145 2.06 11.82 3.01
C ARG A 145 0.90 12.81 3.01
N TRP A 146 0.14 12.81 4.09
CA TRP A 146 -0.81 13.87 4.38
C TRP A 146 -0.09 15.07 4.99
N LEU A 147 -0.31 16.26 4.44
CA LEU A 147 0.16 17.51 5.03
C LEU A 147 -0.73 17.92 6.21
N LYS A 148 -2.02 17.66 6.06
CA LYS A 148 -3.10 17.82 7.04
C LYS A 148 -4.34 17.09 6.50
N PRO A 149 -5.39 16.90 7.30
CA PRO A 149 -6.66 16.38 6.79
C PRO A 149 -7.13 17.15 5.54
N GLY A 150 -7.49 16.42 4.48
CA GLY A 150 -7.91 16.98 3.20
C GLY A 150 -6.79 17.55 2.32
N GLU A 151 -5.52 17.41 2.67
CA GLU A 151 -4.39 17.84 1.83
C GLU A 151 -3.29 16.77 1.77
N LEU A 152 -3.10 16.21 0.58
CA LEU A 152 -2.23 15.05 0.32
C LEU A 152 -1.10 15.44 -0.63
N GLU A 153 0.12 14.99 -0.34
CA GLU A 153 1.22 14.98 -1.31
C GLU A 153 1.24 13.65 -2.07
N LEU A 154 1.24 13.75 -3.39
CA LEU A 154 1.43 12.65 -4.32
C LEU A 154 2.80 12.78 -5.00
N SER A 155 3.44 11.66 -5.30
CA SER A 155 4.58 11.59 -6.21
C SER A 155 4.08 11.08 -7.56
N ASN A 156 4.36 11.82 -8.63
CA ASN A 156 4.15 11.35 -9.99
C ASN A 156 5.51 11.11 -10.66
N GLU A 157 5.72 9.88 -11.13
CA GLU A 157 6.99 9.38 -11.65
C GLU A 157 6.84 8.83 -13.07
N LEU A 158 7.74 9.23 -13.96
CA LEU A 158 7.97 8.62 -15.26
C LEU A 158 9.31 7.91 -15.25
N SER A 159 9.35 6.70 -15.79
CA SER A 159 10.60 5.95 -15.96
C SER A 159 10.77 5.46 -17.39
N GLY A 160 12.02 5.37 -17.84
CA GLY A 160 12.37 4.89 -19.17
C GLY A 160 13.85 4.54 -19.28
N PHE A 161 14.26 4.11 -20.47
CA PHE A 161 15.67 3.85 -20.78
C PHE A 161 16.15 4.81 -21.85
N GLY A 162 17.36 5.34 -21.69
CA GLY A 162 18.02 6.13 -22.72
C GLY A 162 18.22 5.28 -23.97
N ARG A 163 17.94 5.89 -25.12
CA ARG A 163 17.99 5.20 -26.42
C ARG A 163 19.42 4.91 -26.86
N ASP A 164 20.35 5.78 -26.48
CA ASP A 164 21.73 5.76 -26.95
C ASP A 164 22.70 5.18 -25.90
N ASP A 165 22.40 5.35 -24.62
CA ASP A 165 23.28 4.95 -23.50
C ASP A 165 22.76 3.73 -22.73
N GLY A 166 21.52 3.30 -22.97
CA GLY A 166 20.88 2.21 -22.25
C GLY A 166 20.58 2.49 -20.77
N LYS A 167 20.92 3.68 -20.25
CA LYS A 167 20.79 4.04 -18.84
C LYS A 167 19.33 4.15 -18.44
N LYS A 168 19.02 3.94 -17.16
CA LYS A 168 17.66 4.13 -16.64
C LYS A 168 17.47 5.58 -16.24
N TYR A 169 16.40 6.20 -16.73
CA TYR A 169 16.02 7.56 -16.41
C TYR A 169 14.71 7.56 -15.63
N THR A 170 14.69 8.28 -14.51
CA THR A 170 13.51 8.49 -13.68
C THR A 170 13.26 9.98 -13.54
N ALA A 171 12.10 10.47 -13.96
CA ALA A 171 11.66 11.84 -13.75
C ALA A 171 10.52 11.85 -12.74
N LYS A 172 10.60 12.73 -11.73
CA LYS A 172 9.63 12.81 -10.64
C LYS A 172 9.19 14.24 -10.38
N ILE A 173 7.91 14.42 -10.10
CA ILE A 173 7.35 15.64 -9.49
C ILE A 173 6.55 15.27 -8.24
N VAL A 174 6.49 16.20 -7.30
CA VAL A 174 5.59 16.12 -6.14
C VAL A 174 4.41 17.06 -6.39
N ILE A 175 3.21 16.56 -6.19
CA ILE A 175 1.95 17.28 -6.42
C ILE A 175 1.23 17.35 -5.07
N THR A 176 0.86 18.55 -4.65
CA THR A 176 -0.06 18.70 -3.52
C THR A 176 -1.47 18.80 -4.07
N VAL A 177 -2.35 17.89 -3.63
CA VAL A 177 -3.78 17.92 -3.94
C VAL A 177 -4.58 18.35 -2.72
N GLN A 178 -5.58 19.17 -2.95
CA GLN A 178 -6.60 19.50 -1.97
C GLN A 178 -7.84 18.64 -2.23
N LEU A 179 -8.40 18.05 -1.18
CA LEU A 179 -9.50 17.12 -1.23
C LEU A 179 -10.75 17.77 -0.63
N THR A 180 -11.81 17.77 -1.42
CA THR A 180 -13.16 18.20 -1.06
C THR A 180 -14.08 17.11 -1.54
N ALA A 181 -14.21 16.04 -0.75
CA ALA A 181 -14.97 14.85 -1.12
C ALA A 181 -16.33 15.23 -1.74
N PRO A 182 -16.70 14.66 -2.90
CA PRO A 182 -16.10 13.50 -3.56
C PRO A 182 -14.99 13.84 -4.59
N HIS A 183 -14.49 15.07 -4.58
CA HIS A 183 -13.55 15.58 -5.58
C HIS A 183 -12.20 16.00 -4.98
N ALA A 184 -11.21 16.12 -5.85
CA ALA A 184 -9.90 16.65 -5.54
C ALA A 184 -9.47 17.68 -6.59
N SER A 185 -8.57 18.57 -6.23
CA SER A 185 -7.95 19.54 -7.15
C SER A 185 -6.46 19.67 -6.89
N VAL A 186 -5.70 20.02 -7.92
CA VAL A 186 -4.28 20.31 -7.78
C VAL A 186 -4.11 21.68 -7.13
N LYS A 187 -3.44 21.70 -5.98
CA LYS A 187 -3.13 22.93 -5.25
C LYS A 187 -1.74 23.46 -5.58
N LYS A 188 -0.76 22.56 -5.72
CA LYS A 188 0.64 22.90 -5.99
C LYS A 188 1.33 21.82 -6.79
N VAL A 189 2.24 22.23 -7.67
CA VAL A 189 3.09 21.33 -8.46
C VAL A 189 4.56 21.66 -8.19
N GLY A 190 5.34 20.66 -7.85
CA GLY A 190 6.78 20.76 -7.68
C GLY A 190 7.52 20.83 -9.01
N LYS A 191 8.82 21.16 -8.96
CA LYS A 191 9.70 21.08 -10.13
C LYS A 191 10.03 19.63 -10.43
N THR A 192 10.21 19.30 -11.71
CA THR A 192 10.71 17.99 -12.10
C THR A 192 12.14 17.80 -11.62
N LYS A 193 12.39 16.65 -10.99
CA LYS A 193 13.71 16.13 -10.68
C LYS A 193 13.96 14.92 -11.57
N THR A 194 15.18 14.82 -12.11
CA THR A 194 15.57 13.69 -12.96
C THR A 194 16.75 12.99 -12.33
N GLU A 195 16.63 11.67 -12.23
CA GLU A 195 17.64 10.74 -11.72
C GLU A 195 18.03 9.81 -12.87
N VAL A 196 19.33 9.49 -12.96
CA VAL A 196 19.90 8.65 -13.99
C VAL A 196 20.74 7.57 -13.31
N ASP A 197 20.35 6.32 -13.50
CA ASP A 197 21.04 5.15 -12.96
C ASP A 197 21.83 4.44 -14.08
N GLU A 198 23.01 3.92 -13.74
CA GLU A 198 23.91 3.18 -14.64
C GLU A 198 23.43 1.77 -14.97
#